data_AF-A0A1W1XZS5-F1
#
_entry.id   AF-A0A1W1XZS5-F1
#
_cell.length_a   1.000
_cell.length_b   1.000
_cell.length_c   1.000
_cell.angle_alpha   90.00
_cell.angle_beta   90.00
_cell.angle_gamma   90.00
#
_symmetry.space_group_name_H-M   'P 1'
#
loop_
_entity.id
_entity.type
_entity.pdbx_description
1 polymer ?
#
loop_
_entity_poly.entity_id
_entity_poly.type
_entity_poly.pdbx_seq_one_letter_code
_entity_poly.pdbx_strand_id
1 'polypeptide(L)'
;MNLAENSAAELASMQAQARQSVFADGDWLSTAQVAKFAGLGASSRQAQRWKRAGRLFAVRSKGRDYFPAYGLDAQHDHRPLPALAEVLRLLAGNKTAWQVAIWFSSANSFLGGKRPKDLLATAPDHVIAAAEDELVGPVHG
;
A
#
# COMPACT_ATOMS: atom_id res chain seq x y z
N MET A 1 -3.19 28.73 -25.36
CA MET A 1 -3.33 27.27 -25.40
C MET A 1 -2.03 26.72 -24.82
N ASN A 2 -2.01 26.51 -23.50
CA ASN A 2 -0.78 26.61 -22.71
C ASN A 2 -0.20 25.23 -22.36
N LEU A 3 1.13 25.13 -22.45
CA LEU A 3 1.95 23.96 -22.11
C LEU A 3 1.70 23.43 -20.68
N ALA A 4 1.25 24.29 -19.76
CA ALA A 4 0.92 23.92 -18.38
C ALA A 4 -0.39 23.10 -18.25
N GLU A 5 -1.35 23.28 -19.16
CA GLU A 5 -2.63 22.56 -19.15
C GLU A 5 -2.45 21.10 -19.60
N ASN A 6 -1.58 20.88 -20.59
CA ASN A 6 -1.22 19.54 -21.04
C ASN A 6 -0.45 18.75 -19.97
N SER A 7 0.50 19.36 -19.26
CA SER A 7 1.26 18.68 -18.21
C SER A 7 0.39 18.26 -17.01
N ALA A 8 -0.60 19.07 -16.62
CA ALA A 8 -1.52 18.73 -15.54
C ALA A 8 -2.46 17.56 -15.93
N ALA A 9 -2.95 17.55 -17.18
CA ALA A 9 -3.77 16.46 -17.70
C ALA A 9 -2.98 15.15 -17.85
N GLU A 10 -1.71 15.24 -18.25
CA GLU A 10 -0.82 14.10 -18.40
C GLU A 10 -0.44 13.51 -17.04
N LEU A 11 -0.09 14.35 -16.05
CA LEU A 11 0.10 13.92 -14.66
C LEU A 11 -1.18 13.34 -14.06
N ALA A 12 -2.35 13.93 -14.33
CA ALA A 12 -3.63 13.40 -13.87
C ALA A 12 -3.94 12.03 -14.51
N SER A 13 -3.58 11.83 -15.78
CA SER A 13 -3.78 10.58 -16.51
C SER A 13 -2.81 9.50 -16.04
N MET A 14 -1.53 9.84 -15.86
CA MET A 14 -0.52 8.95 -15.27
C MET A 14 -0.90 8.54 -13.85
N GLN A 15 -1.39 9.48 -13.03
CA GLN A 15 -1.90 9.16 -11.70
C GLN A 15 -3.17 8.30 -11.77
N ALA A 16 -4.08 8.55 -12.72
CA ALA A 16 -5.28 7.74 -12.88
C ALA A 16 -4.94 6.31 -13.35
N GLN A 17 -3.97 6.15 -14.24
CA GLN A 17 -3.44 4.86 -14.69
C GLN A 17 -2.73 4.14 -13.55
N ALA A 18 -1.85 4.81 -12.80
CA ALA A 18 -1.22 4.24 -11.61
C ALA A 18 -2.26 3.78 -10.58
N ARG A 19 -3.31 4.57 -10.34
CA ARG A 19 -4.44 4.18 -9.47
C ARG A 19 -5.20 2.97 -10.01
N GLN A 20 -5.39 2.85 -11.33
CA GLN A 20 -6.04 1.67 -11.94
C GLN A 20 -5.16 0.43 -11.84
N SER A 21 -3.87 0.53 -12.11
CA SER A 21 -2.91 -0.60 -12.00
C SER A 21 -2.82 -1.12 -10.57
N VAL A 22 -2.89 -0.23 -9.57
CA VAL A 22 -2.97 -0.62 -8.15
C VAL A 22 -4.17 -1.54 -7.90
N PHE A 23 -5.34 -1.29 -8.53
CA PHE A 23 -6.53 -2.14 -8.39
C PHE A 23 -6.54 -3.37 -9.32
N ALA A 24 -5.79 -3.35 -10.41
CA ALA A 24 -5.78 -4.41 -11.42
C ALA A 24 -5.17 -5.73 -10.90
N ASP A 25 -4.26 -5.66 -9.93
CA ASP A 25 -3.60 -6.83 -9.36
C ASP A 25 -4.47 -7.62 -8.35
N GLY A 26 -5.73 -7.22 -8.10
CA GLY A 26 -6.65 -7.95 -7.21
C GLY A 26 -6.33 -7.84 -5.71
N ASP A 27 -5.32 -7.06 -5.37
CA ASP A 27 -4.72 -6.93 -4.05
C ASP A 27 -5.44 -5.97 -3.08
N TRP A 28 -6.61 -5.45 -3.46
CA TRP A 28 -7.29 -4.40 -2.70
C TRP A 28 -8.73 -4.78 -2.38
N LEU A 29 -9.03 -4.78 -1.09
CA LEU A 29 -10.33 -5.14 -0.53
C LEU A 29 -11.10 -3.87 -0.18
N SER A 30 -12.30 -3.70 -0.76
CA SER A 30 -13.25 -2.70 -0.27
C SER A 30 -13.73 -3.04 1.15
N THR A 31 -14.25 -2.05 1.89
CA THR A 31 -14.89 -2.30 3.20
C THR A 31 -15.96 -3.38 3.15
N ALA A 32 -16.73 -3.45 2.06
CA ALA A 32 -17.75 -4.47 1.86
C ALA A 32 -17.15 -5.87 1.62
N GLN A 33 -16.02 -5.95 0.90
CA GLN A 33 -15.29 -7.21 0.74
C GLN A 33 -14.67 -7.66 2.07
N VAL A 34 -14.03 -6.77 2.83
CA VAL A 34 -13.53 -7.08 4.18
C VAL A 34 -14.65 -7.63 5.06
N ALA A 35 -15.84 -7.01 5.05
CA ALA A 35 -17.00 -7.48 5.80
C ALA A 35 -17.62 -8.79 5.25
N LYS A 36 -17.58 -9.03 3.93
CA LYS A 36 -18.06 -10.28 3.31
C LYS A 36 -17.10 -11.44 3.58
N PHE A 37 -15.82 -11.13 3.70
CA PHE A 37 -14.79 -11.97 4.27
C PHE A 37 -14.86 -12.00 5.81
N ALA A 38 -16.00 -11.74 6.45
CA ALA A 38 -16.15 -11.98 7.89
C ALA A 38 -16.04 -13.46 8.28
N GLY A 39 -16.05 -14.40 7.32
CA GLY A 39 -15.56 -15.78 7.50
C GLY A 39 -14.02 -15.90 7.59
N LEU A 40 -13.30 -14.82 7.29
CA LEU A 40 -11.86 -14.61 7.43
C LEU A 40 -11.49 -13.72 8.64
N GLY A 41 -12.46 -13.36 9.50
CA GLY A 41 -12.17 -12.81 10.84
C GLY A 41 -12.09 -11.28 11.01
N ALA A 42 -12.26 -10.46 9.96
CA ALA A 42 -12.15 -9.00 10.05
C ALA A 42 -13.46 -8.24 9.72
N SER A 43 -14.10 -7.61 10.71
CA SER A 43 -15.26 -6.72 10.46
C SER A 43 -14.85 -5.31 9.98
N SER A 44 -15.77 -4.56 9.39
CA SER A 44 -15.54 -3.15 9.01
C SER A 44 -15.06 -2.28 10.18
N ARG A 45 -15.58 -2.52 11.40
CA ARG A 45 -15.13 -1.87 12.64
C ARG A 45 -13.69 -2.23 12.99
N GLN A 46 -13.30 -3.48 12.77
CA GLN A 46 -11.94 -3.97 13.04
C GLN A 46 -10.93 -3.43 12.04
N ALA A 47 -11.26 -3.35 10.76
CA ALA A 47 -10.43 -2.68 9.75
C ALA A 47 -10.20 -1.21 10.08
N GLN A 48 -11.24 -0.49 10.51
CA GLN A 48 -11.09 0.90 10.97
C GLN A 48 -10.22 0.99 12.24
N ARG A 49 -10.34 0.04 13.18
CA ARG A 49 -9.47 -0.02 14.36
C ARG A 49 -8.01 -0.25 13.99
N TRP A 50 -7.71 -1.16 13.06
CA TRP A 50 -6.36 -1.40 12.58
C TRP A 50 -5.77 -0.20 11.84
N LYS A 51 -6.58 0.48 11.02
CA LYS A 51 -6.21 1.74 10.38
C LYS A 51 -5.83 2.81 11.39
N ARG A 52 -6.67 3.02 12.42
CA ARG A 52 -6.38 3.98 13.51
C ARG A 52 -5.15 3.61 14.33
N ALA A 53 -4.86 2.32 14.44
CA ALA A 53 -3.67 1.81 15.12
C ALA A 53 -2.41 1.81 14.24
N GLY A 54 -2.47 2.30 13.00
CA GLY A 54 -1.32 2.30 12.08
C GLY A 54 -0.90 0.90 11.59
N ARG A 55 -1.71 -0.13 11.84
CA ARG A 55 -1.39 -1.52 11.48
C ARG A 55 -1.79 -1.89 10.05
N LEU A 56 -2.64 -1.07 9.46
CA LEU A 56 -3.16 -1.21 8.11
C LEU A 56 -3.40 0.19 7.56
N PHE A 57 -3.35 0.36 6.25
CA PHE A 57 -3.69 1.64 5.63
C PHE A 57 -4.85 1.45 4.65
N ALA A 58 -5.46 2.57 4.24
CA ALA A 58 -6.51 2.55 3.25
C ALA A 58 -6.26 3.62 2.18
N VAL A 59 -6.43 3.26 0.93
CA VAL A 59 -6.47 4.20 -0.18
C VAL A 59 -7.92 4.57 -0.47
N ARG A 60 -8.21 5.86 -0.60
CA ARG A 60 -9.56 6.32 -0.93
C ARG A 60 -9.68 6.51 -2.44
N SER A 61 -10.63 5.79 -3.05
CA SER A 61 -10.95 5.89 -4.47
C SER A 61 -12.47 5.97 -4.67
N LYS A 62 -12.95 6.93 -5.46
CA LYS A 62 -14.38 7.15 -5.74
C LYS A 62 -15.26 7.16 -4.48
N GLY A 63 -14.77 7.79 -3.40
CA GLY A 63 -15.47 7.89 -2.12
C GLY A 63 -15.47 6.63 -1.25
N ARG A 64 -14.80 5.55 -1.67
CA ARG A 64 -14.69 4.28 -0.92
C ARG A 64 -13.25 4.05 -0.47
N ASP A 65 -13.11 3.51 0.74
CA ASP A 65 -11.83 3.05 1.27
C ASP A 65 -11.54 1.63 0.79
N TYR A 66 -10.30 1.41 0.36
CA TYR A 66 -9.77 0.12 -0.06
C TYR A 66 -8.53 -0.20 0.76
N PHE A 67 -8.46 -1.44 1.25
CA PHE A 67 -7.42 -1.95 2.13
C PHE A 67 -6.56 -2.98 1.40
N PRO A 68 -5.25 -3.05 1.65
CA PRO A 68 -4.38 -4.01 0.99
C PRO A 68 -4.61 -5.44 1.53
N ALA A 69 -4.91 -6.39 0.66
CA ALA A 69 -5.04 -7.81 0.96
C ALA A 69 -3.69 -8.42 1.36
N TYR A 70 -2.61 -8.06 0.66
CA TYR A 70 -1.23 -8.50 0.96
C TYR A 70 -0.74 -8.07 2.35
N GLY A 71 -1.41 -7.09 2.96
CA GLY A 71 -1.15 -6.65 4.33
C GLY A 71 -1.70 -7.56 5.41
N LEU A 72 -2.50 -8.57 5.02
CA LEU A 72 -3.18 -9.49 5.93
C LEU A 72 -2.56 -10.88 5.82
N ASP A 73 -2.36 -11.51 6.97
CA ASP A 73 -1.81 -12.86 7.04
C ASP A 73 -2.90 -13.91 6.75
N ALA A 74 -2.94 -14.42 5.52
CA ALA A 74 -3.91 -15.43 5.12
C ALA A 74 -3.81 -16.76 5.89
N GLN A 75 -2.69 -17.02 6.57
CA GLN A 75 -2.48 -18.25 7.36
C GLN A 75 -2.87 -18.07 8.84
N HIS A 76 -2.86 -16.83 9.35
CA HIS A 76 -3.15 -16.52 10.76
C HIS A 76 -4.32 -15.54 10.93
N ASP A 77 -5.54 -16.03 10.69
CA ASP A 77 -6.82 -15.30 10.87
C ASP A 77 -6.92 -13.97 10.09
N HIS A 78 -6.16 -13.79 9.01
CA HIS A 78 -6.12 -12.53 8.25
C HIS A 78 -5.83 -11.31 9.12
N ARG A 79 -4.98 -11.50 10.13
CA ARG A 79 -4.50 -10.40 10.97
C ARG A 79 -3.51 -9.54 10.18
N PRO A 80 -3.45 -8.22 10.41
CA PRO A 80 -2.45 -7.38 9.78
C PRO A 80 -1.05 -7.84 10.16
N LEU A 81 -0.20 -7.99 9.14
CA LEU A 81 1.20 -8.36 9.29
C LEU A 81 1.93 -7.30 10.14
N PRO A 82 2.70 -7.70 11.18
CA PRO A 82 3.50 -6.76 11.97
C PRO A 82 4.46 -5.94 11.10
N ALA A 83 5.05 -6.58 10.08
CA ALA A 83 5.94 -5.93 9.12
C ALA A 83 5.27 -4.79 8.34
N LEU A 84 3.97 -4.91 8.02
CA LEU A 84 3.24 -3.82 7.39
C LEU A 84 3.17 -2.60 8.32
N ALA A 85 2.86 -2.82 9.60
CA ALA A 85 2.76 -1.74 10.56
C ALA A 85 4.11 -1.00 10.69
N GLU A 86 5.22 -1.74 10.65
CA GLU A 86 6.55 -1.16 10.74
C GLU A 86 6.91 -0.35 9.49
N VAL A 87 6.66 -0.87 8.30
CA VAL A 87 6.85 -0.12 7.05
C VAL A 87 6.00 1.15 7.03
N LEU A 88 4.74 1.07 7.48
CA LEU A 88 3.86 2.24 7.59
C LEU A 88 4.40 3.26 8.59
N ARG A 89 4.98 2.81 9.71
CA ARG A 89 5.61 3.67 10.72
C ARG A 89 6.84 4.38 10.14
N LEU A 90 7.67 3.66 9.39
CA LEU A 90 8.85 4.22 8.73
C LEU A 90 8.45 5.28 7.70
N LEU A 91 7.56 4.94 6.78
CA LEU A 91 7.15 5.84 5.69
C LEU A 91 6.18 6.95 6.13
N ALA A 92 5.72 6.93 7.39
CA ALA A 92 4.85 7.95 7.94
C ALA A 92 5.50 9.34 7.86
N GLY A 93 4.70 10.36 7.53
CA GLY A 93 5.17 11.75 7.42
C GLY A 93 5.83 12.11 6.08
N ASN A 94 6.45 11.14 5.39
CA ASN A 94 7.10 11.36 4.09
C ASN A 94 6.25 10.91 2.90
N LYS A 95 5.32 9.95 3.10
CA LYS A 95 4.47 9.43 2.03
C LYS A 95 3.00 9.41 2.43
N THR A 96 2.15 9.82 1.49
CA THR A 96 0.70 9.64 1.57
C THR A 96 0.32 8.16 1.38
N ALA A 97 -0.89 7.78 1.80
CA ALA A 97 -1.41 6.41 1.60
C ALA A 97 -1.32 5.93 0.14
N TRP A 98 -1.52 6.83 -0.83
CA TRP A 98 -1.37 6.51 -2.25
C TRP A 98 0.08 6.30 -2.67
N GLN A 99 1.02 7.10 -2.16
CA GLN A 99 2.45 6.91 -2.42
C GLN A 99 2.97 5.62 -1.79
N VAL A 100 2.49 5.25 -0.60
CA VAL A 100 2.75 3.94 0.01
C VAL A 100 2.22 2.80 -0.87
N ALA A 101 0.98 2.91 -1.37
CA ALA A 101 0.40 1.91 -2.28
C ALA A 101 1.24 1.71 -3.55
N ILE A 102 1.70 2.81 -4.15
CA ILE A 102 2.56 2.80 -5.33
C ILE A 102 3.90 2.15 -4.99
N TRP A 103 4.54 2.54 -3.88
CA TRP A 103 5.81 1.97 -3.45
C TRP A 103 5.74 0.45 -3.28
N PHE A 104 4.67 -0.06 -2.66
CA PHE A 104 4.43 -1.51 -2.52
C PHE A 104 4.22 -2.22 -3.86
N SER A 105 3.66 -1.52 -4.86
CA SER A 105 3.34 -2.08 -6.18
C SER A 105 4.47 -1.92 -7.20
N SER A 106 5.42 -1.04 -6.94
CA SER A 106 6.57 -0.78 -7.82
C SER A 106 7.70 -1.77 -7.59
N ALA A 107 8.49 -2.02 -8.64
CA ALA A 107 9.76 -2.72 -8.51
C ALA A 107 10.69 -1.91 -7.59
N ASN A 108 11.28 -2.58 -6.61
CA ASN A 108 12.18 -1.94 -5.66
C ASN A 108 13.62 -2.45 -5.90
N SER A 109 14.55 -1.54 -6.16
CA SER A 109 15.95 -1.86 -6.48
C SER A 109 16.68 -2.56 -5.32
N PHE A 110 16.39 -2.17 -4.08
CA PHE A 110 16.93 -2.81 -2.87
C PHE A 110 16.48 -4.27 -2.76
N LEU A 111 15.29 -4.58 -3.27
CA LEU A 111 14.74 -5.95 -3.31
C LEU A 111 15.12 -6.72 -4.58
N GLY A 112 16.13 -6.26 -5.33
CA GLY A 112 16.57 -6.87 -6.58
C GLY A 112 15.53 -6.78 -7.70
N GLY A 113 14.75 -5.68 -7.73
CA GLY A 113 13.69 -5.44 -8.72
C GLY A 113 12.36 -6.12 -8.40
N LYS A 114 12.25 -6.83 -7.27
CA LYS A 114 10.99 -7.39 -6.80
C LYS A 114 10.09 -6.32 -6.18
N ARG A 115 8.79 -6.57 -6.14
CA ARG A 115 7.81 -5.66 -5.52
C ARG A 115 7.75 -5.93 -4.02
N PRO A 116 7.76 -4.90 -3.15
CA PRO A 116 7.65 -5.09 -1.71
C PRO A 116 6.41 -5.87 -1.28
N LYS A 117 5.28 -5.72 -1.99
CA LYS A 117 4.03 -6.43 -1.65
C LYS A 117 4.14 -7.95 -1.80
N ASP A 118 4.94 -8.41 -2.77
CA ASP A 118 5.11 -9.85 -3.05
C ASP A 118 5.99 -10.52 -1.99
N LEU A 119 6.84 -9.74 -1.30
CA LEU A 119 7.78 -10.21 -0.29
C LEU A 119 7.31 -9.98 1.14
N LEU A 120 6.26 -9.19 1.35
CA LEU A 120 5.82 -8.78 2.70
C LEU A 120 5.45 -9.97 3.60
N ALA A 121 4.88 -11.03 3.03
CA ALA A 121 4.51 -12.24 3.77
C ALA A 121 5.65 -13.26 3.91
N THR A 122 6.56 -13.33 2.93
CA THR A 122 7.58 -14.40 2.85
C THR A 122 8.98 -13.95 3.29
N ALA A 123 9.29 -12.66 3.15
CA ALA A 123 10.57 -12.05 3.50
C ALA A 123 10.35 -10.63 4.08
N PRO A 124 9.61 -10.51 5.21
CA PRO A 124 9.23 -9.22 5.79
C PRO A 124 10.44 -8.34 6.16
N ASP A 125 11.53 -8.94 6.65
CA ASP A 125 12.72 -8.19 7.09
C ASP A 125 13.38 -7.43 5.92
N HIS A 126 13.40 -8.03 4.73
CA HIS A 126 13.94 -7.37 3.53
C HIS A 126 13.07 -6.17 3.13
N VAL A 127 11.75 -6.29 3.27
CA VAL A 127 10.80 -5.21 2.95
C VAL A 127 10.94 -4.05 3.95
N ILE A 128 11.16 -4.34 5.23
CA ILE A 128 11.44 -3.32 6.24
C ILE A 128 12.74 -2.60 5.91
N ALA A 129 13.83 -3.33 5.62
CA ALA A 129 15.10 -2.73 5.23
C ALA A 129 14.99 -1.84 3.98
N ALA A 130 14.20 -2.26 2.98
CA ALA A 130 13.93 -1.44 1.80
C ALA A 130 13.15 -0.15 2.13
N ALA A 131 12.30 -0.17 3.16
CA ALA A 131 11.59 1.02 3.63
C ALA A 131 12.51 1.97 4.41
N GLU A 132 13.50 1.44 5.15
CA GLU A 132 14.54 2.24 5.80
C GLU A 132 15.45 2.92 4.77
N ASP A 133 15.88 2.19 3.73
CA ASP A 133 16.67 2.73 2.62
C ASP A 133 15.94 3.89 1.91
N GLU A 134 14.64 3.72 1.67
CA GLU A 134 13.78 4.75 1.09
C GLU A 134 13.73 6.04 1.94
N LEU A 135 13.87 5.96 3.27
CA LEU A 135 13.88 7.12 4.17
C LEU A 135 15.21 7.87 4.19
N VAL A 136 16.31 7.14 4.05
CA VAL A 136 17.64 7.74 3.91
C VAL A 136 17.73 8.51 2.59
N GLY A 137 16.83 8.20 1.64
CA GLY A 137 16.76 8.78 0.31
C GLY A 137 17.94 8.32 -0.55
N PRO A 138 17.97 8.67 -1.84
CA PRO A 138 19.19 8.54 -2.61
C PRO A 138 20.22 9.51 -2.01
N VAL A 139 20.98 9.06 -1.01
CA VAL A 139 22.35 9.51 -0.86
C VAL A 139 23.02 9.04 -2.16
N HIS A 140 23.77 9.93 -2.81
CA HIS A 140 24.31 9.85 -4.19
C HIS A 140 23.35 10.50 -5.20
N GLY A 141 23.64 11.64 -5.82
CA GLY A 141 24.78 12.56 -5.84
C GLY A 141 24.48 13.64 -6.88
#